data_AF-A0A3D3NGN1-F1
#
_entry.id   AF-A0A3D3NGN1-F1
#
_cell.length_a   1.000
_cell.length_b   1.000
_cell.length_c   1.000
_cell.angle_alpha   90.00
_cell.angle_beta   90.00
_cell.angle_gamma   90.00
#
_symmetry.space_group_name_H-M   'P 1'
#
loop_
_entity.id
_entity.type
_entity.pdbx_description
1 polymer ?
#
loop_
_entity_poly.entity_id
_entity_poly.type
_entity_poly.pdbx_seq_one_letter_code
_entity_poly.pdbx_strand_id
1 'polypeptide(L)'
;LLTYFAFSLASVAYRAWGAELGSSAAERTRLTASREGFGLLGVLVAAALPGLLSSDLAQGLSGLAKLFPLLLLILASWTLSVTPPVSATRSAASGNLFGDLRRVLADTRFR
;
A
#
# COMPACT_ATOMS: atom_id res chain seq x y z
N LEU A 1 7.09 -7.13 19.34
CA LEU A 1 5.64 -7.41 19.25
C LEU A 1 4.84 -6.20 18.81
N LEU A 2 5.02 -5.01 19.42
CA LEU A 2 4.27 -3.80 19.07
C LEU A 2 4.40 -3.38 17.59
N THR A 3 5.61 -3.41 17.02
CA THR A 3 5.85 -3.08 15.60
C THR A 3 5.15 -4.04 14.64
N TYR A 4 5.21 -5.35 14.90
CA TYR A 4 4.48 -6.34 14.11
C TYR A 4 2.97 -6.14 14.22
N PHE A 5 2.46 -5.91 15.42
CA PHE A 5 1.04 -5.65 15.62
C PHE A 5 0.57 -4.39 14.88
N ALA A 6 1.31 -3.28 15.01
CA ALA A 6 1.03 -2.04 14.30
C ALA A 6 1.11 -2.20 12.78
N PHE A 7 2.13 -2.91 12.29
CA PHE A 7 2.28 -3.21 10.86
C PHE A 7 1.10 -4.04 10.32
N SER A 8 0.68 -5.06 11.07
CA SER A 8 -0.48 -5.87 10.71
C SER A 8 -1.76 -5.04 10.68
N LEU A 9 -1.99 -4.21 11.70
CA LEU A 9 -3.17 -3.35 11.78
C LEU A 9 -3.20 -2.34 10.61
N ALA A 10 -2.07 -1.70 10.32
CA ALA A 10 -1.93 -0.80 9.18
C ALA A 10 -2.15 -1.52 7.84
N SER A 11 -1.62 -2.73 7.68
CA SER A 11 -1.79 -3.54 6.47
C SER A 11 -3.24 -3.94 6.24
N VAL A 12 -3.97 -4.34 7.30
CA VAL A 12 -5.39 -4.67 7.24
C VAL A 12 -6.21 -3.43 6.87
N ALA A 13 -5.99 -2.30 7.55
CA ALA A 13 -6.69 -1.05 7.26
C ALA A 13 -6.48 -0.59 5.81
N TYR A 14 -5.23 -0.68 5.32
CA TYR A 14 -4.88 -0.33 3.94
C TYR A 14 -5.52 -1.26 2.90
N ARG A 15 -5.59 -2.56 3.18
CA ARG A 15 -6.24 -3.55 2.30
C ARG A 15 -7.76 -3.41 2.29
N ALA A 16 -8.38 -3.15 3.45
CA ALA A 16 -9.83 -2.92 3.56
C ALA A 16 -10.26 -1.68 2.75
N TRP A 17 -9.54 -0.56 2.92
CA TRP A 17 -9.77 0.64 2.12
C TRP A 17 -9.59 0.38 0.62
N GLY A 18 -8.60 -0.43 0.23
CA GLY A 18 -8.37 -0.84 -1.15
C GLY A 18 -9.53 -1.62 -1.78
N ALA A 19 -10.23 -2.45 -0.99
CA ALA A 19 -11.33 -3.27 -1.47
C ALA A 19 -12.60 -2.45 -1.74
N GLU A 20 -12.81 -1.38 -0.97
CA GLU A 20 -13.95 -0.47 -1.11
C GLU A 20 -13.87 0.38 -2.39
N LEU A 21 -12.68 0.61 -2.95
CA LEU A 21 -12.47 1.42 -4.16
C LEU A 21 -13.01 0.78 -5.44
N GLY A 22 -13.20 -0.54 -5.49
CA GLY A 22 -13.63 -1.23 -6.70
C GLY A 22 -15.11 -1.62 -6.69
N SER A 23 -15.90 -0.92 -7.50
CA SER A 23 -17.35 -1.11 -7.63
C SER A 23 -17.73 -2.45 -8.29
N SER A 24 -16.88 -2.94 -9.20
CA SER A 24 -17.05 -4.21 -9.92
C SER A 24 -15.90 -5.19 -9.65
N ALA A 25 -16.15 -6.49 -9.86
CA ALA A 25 -15.12 -7.51 -9.70
C ALA A 25 -13.90 -7.27 -10.61
N ALA A 26 -14.13 -6.87 -11.87
CA ALA A 26 -13.07 -6.57 -12.82
C ALA A 26 -12.22 -5.36 -12.40
N GLU A 27 -12.85 -4.34 -11.81
CA GLU A 27 -12.16 -3.14 -11.34
C GLU A 27 -11.29 -3.45 -10.11
N ARG A 28 -11.79 -4.25 -9.16
CA ARG A 28 -10.99 -4.74 -8.02
C ARG A 28 -9.77 -5.53 -8.50
N THR A 29 -9.93 -6.43 -9.47
CA THR A 29 -8.80 -7.18 -10.05
C THR A 29 -7.77 -6.26 -10.69
N ARG A 30 -8.21 -5.25 -11.45
CA ARG A 30 -7.30 -4.28 -12.08
C ARG A 30 -6.52 -3.46 -11.05
N LEU A 31 -7.18 -3.03 -9.97
CA LEU A 31 -6.55 -2.32 -8.86
C LEU A 31 -5.54 -3.19 -8.10
N THR A 32 -5.86 -4.46 -7.86
CA THR A 32 -4.91 -5.40 -7.25
C THR A 32 -3.73 -5.66 -8.18
N ALA A 33 -3.98 -5.96 -9.45
CA ALA A 33 -2.95 -6.24 -10.44
C ALA A 33 -2.00 -5.04 -10.64
N SER A 34 -2.51 -3.81 -10.67
CA SER A 34 -1.66 -2.62 -10.77
C SER A 34 -0.77 -2.44 -9.54
N ARG A 35 -1.30 -2.65 -8.33
CA ARG A 35 -0.54 -2.54 -7.07
C ARG A 35 0.59 -3.55 -7.00
N GLU A 36 0.29 -4.81 -7.30
CA GLU A 36 1.31 -5.87 -7.35
C GLU A 36 2.32 -5.62 -8.47
N GLY A 37 1.86 -5.16 -9.65
CA GLY A 37 2.73 -4.81 -10.77
C GLY A 37 3.74 -3.71 -10.43
N PHE A 38 3.28 -2.62 -9.81
CA PHE A 38 4.18 -1.54 -9.35
C PHE A 38 5.11 -2.01 -8.23
N GLY A 39 4.64 -2.86 -7.31
CA GLY A 39 5.48 -3.46 -6.27
C GLY A 39 6.60 -4.31 -6.86
N LEU A 40 6.28 -5.20 -7.78
CA LEU A 40 7.25 -6.05 -8.48
C LEU A 40 8.24 -5.23 -9.31
N LEU A 41 7.76 -4.23 -10.07
CA LEU A 41 8.63 -3.32 -10.81
C LEU A 41 9.60 -2.59 -9.89
N GLY A 42 9.13 -2.08 -8.73
CA GLY A 42 9.97 -1.46 -7.73
C GLY A 42 11.06 -2.39 -7.19
N VAL A 43 10.70 -3.66 -6.91
CA VAL A 43 11.66 -4.68 -6.46
C VAL A 43 12.71 -4.98 -7.53
N LEU A 44 12.27 -5.17 -8.78
CA LEU A 44 13.16 -5.40 -9.93
C LEU A 44 14.16 -4.25 -10.11
N VAL A 45 13.66 -3.01 -10.08
CA VAL A 45 14.52 -1.82 -10.15
C VAL A 45 15.46 -1.76 -8.97
N ALA A 46 14.97 -1.94 -7.74
CA ALA A 46 15.80 -1.87 -6.54
C ALA A 46 16.91 -2.95 -6.52
N ALA A 47 16.64 -4.14 -7.04
CA ALA A 47 17.63 -5.22 -7.13
C ALA A 47 18.70 -4.94 -8.20
N ALA A 48 18.33 -4.33 -9.32
CA ALA A 48 19.26 -4.05 -10.41
C ALA A 48 20.07 -2.76 -10.19
N LEU A 49 19.49 -1.75 -9.53
CA LEU A 49 20.02 -0.39 -9.48
C LEU A 49 21.44 -0.28 -8.86
N PRO A 50 21.78 -0.97 -7.75
CA PRO A 50 23.13 -0.89 -7.17
C PRO A 50 24.23 -1.28 -8.16
N GLY A 51 24.01 -2.34 -8.95
CA GLY A 51 24.98 -2.82 -9.93
C GLY A 51 25.11 -1.93 -11.17
N LEU A 52 24.10 -1.10 -11.45
CA LEU A 52 24.15 -0.08 -12.50
C LEU A 52 24.87 1.20 -12.02
N LEU A 53 24.85 1.48 -10.71
CA LEU A 53 25.45 2.68 -10.13
C LEU A 53 26.96 2.55 -9.94
N SER A 54 27.46 1.35 -9.62
CA SER A 54 28.89 1.12 -9.42
C SER A 54 29.25 -0.36 -9.61
N SER A 55 30.47 -0.62 -10.07
CA SER A 55 31.08 -1.96 -10.06
C SER A 55 31.42 -2.43 -8.64
N ASP A 56 31.55 -1.50 -7.69
CA ASP A 56 31.70 -1.79 -6.27
C ASP A 56 30.32 -1.83 -5.60
N LEU A 57 29.96 -2.99 -5.04
CA LEU A 57 28.64 -3.21 -4.45
C LEU A 57 28.35 -2.29 -3.26
N ALA A 58 29.36 -1.98 -2.43
CA ALA A 58 29.17 -1.12 -1.26
C ALA A 58 28.88 0.32 -1.69
N GLN A 59 29.59 0.82 -2.71
CA GLN A 59 29.32 2.14 -3.29
C GLN A 59 27.96 2.18 -3.99
N GLY A 60 27.60 1.15 -4.76
CA GLY A 60 26.30 1.04 -5.41
C GLY A 60 25.13 1.05 -4.42
N LEU A 61 25.26 0.31 -3.31
CA LEU A 61 24.26 0.28 -2.25
C LEU A 61 24.15 1.62 -1.50
N SER A 62 25.29 2.28 -1.25
CA SER A 62 25.30 3.64 -0.67
C SER A 62 24.60 4.66 -1.57
N GLY A 63 24.83 4.57 -2.89
CA GLY A 63 24.14 5.37 -3.89
C GLY A 63 22.63 5.13 -3.88
N LEU A 64 22.21 3.86 -3.88
CA LEU A 64 20.80 3.48 -3.75
C LEU A 64 20.18 4.04 -2.47
N ALA A 65 20.83 3.91 -1.32
CA ALA A 65 20.32 4.38 -0.03
C ALA A 65 20.08 5.90 0.01
N LYS A 66 20.90 6.68 -0.71
CA LYS A 66 20.73 8.14 -0.85
C LYS A 66 19.65 8.50 -1.87
N LEU A 67 19.59 7.77 -2.97
CA LEU A 67 18.63 8.01 -4.05
C LEU A 67 17.20 7.61 -3.67
N PHE A 68 17.06 6.52 -2.93
CA PHE A 68 15.77 5.96 -2.53
C PHE A 68 14.83 6.97 -1.84
N PRO A 69 15.23 7.71 -0.78
CA PRO A 69 14.33 8.67 -0.14
C PRO A 69 13.92 9.81 -1.09
N LEU A 70 14.82 10.29 -1.96
CA LEU A 70 14.51 11.31 -2.95
C LEU A 70 13.45 10.79 -3.94
N LEU A 71 13.65 9.58 -4.45
CA LEU A 71 12.76 8.94 -5.41
C LEU A 71 11.39 8.64 -4.76
N LEU A 72 11.38 8.22 -3.50
CA LEU A 72 10.18 8.01 -2.71
C LEU A 72 9.40 9.31 -2.52
N LEU A 73 10.07 10.41 -2.17
CA LEU A 73 9.44 11.72 -2.01
C LEU A 73 8.81 12.20 -3.32
N ILE A 74 9.55 12.11 -4.43
CA ILE A 74 9.04 12.52 -5.76
C ILE A 74 7.80 11.72 -6.15
N LEU A 75 7.85 10.39 -6.03
CA LEU A 75 6.71 9.52 -6.37
C LEU A 75 5.53 9.72 -5.41
N ALA A 76 5.78 9.92 -4.11
CA ALA A 76 4.74 10.20 -3.14
C ALA A 76 4.05 11.53 -3.43
N SER A 77 4.81 12.61 -3.66
CA SER A 77 4.26 13.91 -4.06
C SER A 77 3.44 13.79 -5.35
N TRP A 78 3.99 13.12 -6.37
CA TRP A 78 3.28 12.92 -7.63
C TRP A 78 1.95 12.19 -7.44
N THR A 79 1.94 11.06 -6.73
CA THR A 79 0.73 10.27 -6.51
C THR A 79 -0.32 11.03 -5.70
N LEU A 80 0.11 11.78 -4.68
CA LEU A 80 -0.79 12.63 -3.90
C LEU A 80 -1.38 13.78 -4.72
N SER A 81 -0.60 14.38 -5.64
CA SER A 81 -1.08 15.46 -6.52
C SER A 81 -2.09 14.98 -7.56
N VAL A 82 -2.02 13.72 -7.99
CA VAL A 82 -2.89 13.15 -9.04
C VAL A 82 -4.11 12.42 -8.46
N THR A 83 -4.23 12.33 -7.13
CA THR A 83 -5.35 11.61 -6.48
C THR A 83 -6.67 12.36 -6.71
N PRO A 84 -7.71 11.72 -7.27
CA PRO A 84 -9.00 12.36 -7.46
C PRO A 84 -9.70 12.66 -6.11
N PRO A 85 -10.56 13.68 -6.04
CA PRO A 85 -11.27 14.03 -4.82
C PRO A 85 -12.13 12.84 -4.34
N VAL A 86 -11.90 12.44 -3.09
CA VAL A 86 -12.57 11.28 -2.48
C VAL A 86 -14.04 11.61 -2.21
N SER A 87 -14.97 10.85 -2.79
CA SER A 87 -16.37 10.84 -2.35
C SER A 87 -16.47 10.11 -1.01
N ALA A 88 -16.37 10.85 0.09
CA ALA A 88 -16.40 10.29 1.44
C ALA A 88 -17.79 9.77 1.81
N THR A 89 -18.04 8.48 1.57
CA THR A 89 -19.14 7.72 2.20
C THR A 89 -18.55 6.66 3.13
N ARG A 90 -17.64 7.09 4.02
CA ARG A 90 -17.15 6.20 5.08
C ARG A 90 -18.16 6.21 6.21
N SER A 91 -18.74 5.06 6.54
CA SER A 91 -19.55 4.94 7.76
C SER A 91 -18.65 5.18 8.97
N ALA A 92 -18.97 6.17 9.79
CA ALA A 92 -18.23 6.44 11.02
C ALA A 92 -18.32 5.21 11.95
N ALA A 93 -17.19 4.78 12.51
CA ALA A 93 -17.16 3.72 13.52
C ALA A 93 -18.01 4.14 14.72
N SER A 94 -18.77 3.22 15.31
CA SER A 94 -19.76 3.57 16.35
C SER A 94 -19.13 3.84 17.72
N GLY A 95 -17.80 3.97 17.80
CA GLY A 95 -17.04 4.20 19.03
C GLY A 95 -16.81 2.96 19.91
N ASN A 96 -17.43 1.81 19.59
CA ASN A 96 -17.25 0.55 20.32
C ASN A 96 -16.63 -0.52 19.42
N LEU A 97 -15.29 -0.63 19.47
CA LEU A 97 -14.50 -1.57 18.68
C LEU A 97 -15.03 -3.01 18.75
N PHE A 98 -15.36 -3.49 19.95
CA PHE A 98 -15.79 -4.88 20.14
C PHE A 98 -17.18 -5.12 19.53
N GLY A 99 -18.06 -4.11 19.59
CA GLY A 99 -19.37 -4.14 18.95
C GLY A 99 -19.29 -4.17 17.42
N ASP A 100 -18.41 -3.34 16.85
CA ASP A 100 -18.19 -3.26 15.40
C ASP A 100 -17.56 -4.55 14.86
N LEU A 101 -16.56 -5.11 15.55
CA LEU A 101 -15.95 -6.40 15.20
C LEU A 101 -16.98 -7.54 15.24
N ARG A 102 -17.81 -7.59 16.29
CA ARG A 102 -18.85 -8.62 16.41
C ARG A 102 -19.88 -8.53 15.29
N ARG A 103 -20.25 -7.32 14.86
CA ARG A 103 -21.15 -7.12 13.71
C ARG A 103 -20.52 -7.63 12.42
N VAL A 104 -19.27 -7.27 12.14
CA VAL A 104 -18.57 -7.70 10.92
C VAL A 104 -18.43 -9.23 10.88
N LEU A 105 -18.09 -9.86 12.00
CA LEU A 105 -17.98 -11.32 12.10
C LEU A 105 -19.33 -12.05 11.99
N ALA A 106 -20.42 -11.39 12.35
CA ALA A 106 -21.77 -11.94 12.23
C ALA A 106 -22.40 -11.69 10.85
N ASP A 107 -21.77 -10.89 9.98
CA ASP A 107 -22.27 -10.61 8.64
C ASP A 107 -22.11 -11.83 7.72
N THR A 108 -23.24 -12.41 7.33
CA THR A 108 -23.30 -13.61 6.49
C THR A 108 -23.11 -13.30 5.01
N ARG A 109 -23.06 -12.02 4.58
CA ARG A 109 -22.81 -11.65 3.18
C ARG A 109 -21.41 -11.99 2.67
N PHE A 110 -20.50 -12.35 3.58
CA PHE A 110 -19.14 -12.79 3.25
C PHE A 110 -18.93 -14.31 3.41
N ARG A 111 -19.99 -15.10 3.66
CA ARG A 111 -19.94 -16.56 3.70
C ARG A 111 -20.35 -17.19 2.37
#